data_AF-A0A5N8XX73-F1
#
_entry.id   AF-A0A5N8XX73-F1
#
_cell.length_a   1.000
_cell.length_b   1.000
_cell.length_c   1.000
_cell.angle_alpha   90.00
_cell.angle_beta   90.00
_cell.angle_gamma   90.00
#
_symmetry.space_group_name_H-M   'P 1'
#
loop_
_entity.id
_entity.type
_entity.pdbx_description
1 polymer ?
#
loop_
_entity_poly.entity_id
_entity_poly.type
_entity_poly.pdbx_seq_one_letter_code
_entity_poly.pdbx_strand_id
1 'polypeptide(L)' 'MPTAKRLTCRTCRSEENHEPLTSGQRDWLQDQLGNPISDNYYKCVNVRPDGTVCLNLRTHGHERHFRLTKRLPDDLE' A
#
# COMPACT_ATOMS: atom_id res chain seq x y z
N MET A 1 -15.93 -1.24 6.68
CA MET A 1 -14.49 -1.55 6.77
C MET A 1 -13.98 -1.86 5.37
N PRO A 2 -12.84 -1.30 4.94
CA PRO A 2 -12.27 -1.62 3.64
C PRO A 2 -11.87 -3.10 3.57
N THR A 3 -12.12 -3.75 2.44
CA THR A 3 -11.78 -5.16 2.18
C THR A 3 -10.58 -5.28 1.25
N ALA A 4 -9.89 -6.42 1.29
CA ALA A 4 -8.82 -6.72 0.34
C ALA A 4 -9.32 -6.67 -1.11
N LYS A 5 -8.46 -6.23 -2.03
CA LYS A 5 -8.80 -5.99 -3.44
C LYS A 5 -7.63 -6.32 -4.35
N ARG A 6 -7.93 -6.67 -5.61
CA ARG A 6 -6.93 -6.71 -6.67
C ARG A 6 -6.75 -5.32 -7.25
N LEU A 7 -5.51 -4.83 -7.23
CA LEU A 7 -5.15 -3.51 -7.76
C LEU A 7 -3.83 -3.60 -8.52
N THR A 8 -3.64 -2.70 -9.47
CA THR A 8 -2.36 -2.54 -10.16
C THR A 8 -1.25 -2.12 -9.19
N CYS A 9 -0.16 -2.87 -9.14
CA CYS A 9 1.01 -2.59 -8.32
C CYS A 9 2.14 -2.01 -9.18
N ARG A 10 2.69 -0.86 -8.77
CA ARG A 10 3.79 -0.21 -9.52
C ARG A 10 5.07 -1.03 -9.48
N THR A 11 5.31 -1.72 -8.37
CA THR A 11 6.52 -2.52 -8.15
C THR A 11 6.41 -3.88 -8.83
N CYS A 12 5.28 -4.59 -8.70
CA CYS A 12 5.08 -5.90 -9.32
C CYS A 12 4.82 -5.80 -10.83
N ARG A 13 4.38 -4.64 -11.33
CA ARG A 13 4.00 -4.41 -12.74
C ARG A 13 2.82 -5.29 -13.20
N SER A 14 1.95 -5.65 -12.27
CA SER A 14 0.83 -6.59 -12.43
C SER A 14 -0.33 -6.21 -11.49
N GLU A 15 -1.50 -6.82 -11.71
CA GLU A 15 -2.63 -6.75 -10.78
C GLU A 15 -2.47 -7.77 -9.65
N GLU A 16 -2.21 -7.25 -8.46
CA GLU A 16 -1.89 -8.04 -7.27
C GLU A 16 -2.92 -7.85 -6.15
N ASN A 17 -2.93 -8.79 -5.21
CA ASN A 17 -3.69 -8.61 -3.98
C ASN A 17 -3.12 -7.46 -3.15
N HIS A 18 -4.02 -6.60 -2.72
CA HIS A 18 -3.73 -5.52 -1.80
C HIS A 18 -4.68 -5.56 -0.62
N GLU A 19 -4.11 -5.34 0.56
CA GLU A 19 -4.84 -5.29 1.82
C GLU A 19 -5.00 -3.84 2.30
N PRO A 20 -6.11 -3.53 3.00
CA PRO A 20 -6.23 -2.24 3.66
C PRO A 20 -5.13 -2.06 4.69
N LEU A 21 -4.73 -0.81 4.92
CA LEU A 21 -3.76 -0.49 5.95
C LEU A 21 -4.36 -0.68 7.35
N THR A 22 -3.55 -1.22 8.28
CA THR A 22 -3.87 -1.20 9.72
C THR A 22 -3.88 0.24 10.25
N SER A 23 -4.39 0.47 11.46
CA SER A 23 -4.34 1.81 12.07
C SER A 23 -2.90 2.34 12.18
N GLY A 24 -1.95 1.54 12.67
CA GLY A 24 -0.54 1.97 12.77
C GLY A 24 0.10 2.27 11.41
N GLN A 25 -0.22 1.49 10.37
CA GLN A 25 0.26 1.74 9.00
C GLN A 25 -0.36 3.01 8.40
N ARG A 26 -1.61 3.33 8.76
CA ARG A 26 -2.25 4.60 8.37
C ARG A 26 -1.61 5.78 9.09
N ASP A 27 -1.38 5.69 10.39
CA ASP A 27 -0.74 6.74 11.17
C ASP A 27 0.67 7.05 10.64
N TRP A 28 1.46 6.00 10.37
CA TRP A 28 2.76 6.15 9.72
C TRP A 28 2.65 6.86 8.37
N LEU A 29 1.69 6.46 7.53
CA LEU A 29 1.52 7.05 6.21
C LEU A 29 1.04 8.51 6.30
N GLN A 30 0.20 8.83 7.28
CA GLN A 30 -0.25 10.19 7.57
C GLN A 30 0.94 11.09 7.95
N ASP A 31 1.82 10.62 8.84
CA ASP A 31 3.05 11.34 9.22
C ASP A 31 3.96 11.58 8.02
N GLN A 32 4.07 10.60 7.11
CA GLN A 32 4.87 10.71 5.89
C GLN A 32 4.31 11.69 4.86
N LEU A 33 3.00 11.92 4.85
CA LEU A 33 2.31 12.78 3.90
C LEU A 33 1.98 14.17 4.47
N GLY A 34 2.06 14.33 5.79
CA GLY A 34 1.73 15.57 6.50
C GLY A 34 0.26 16.00 6.36
N ASN A 35 -0.61 15.09 5.93
CA ASN A 35 -2.03 15.37 5.66
C ASN A 35 -2.89 14.17 6.09
N PRO A 36 -4.12 14.40 6.58
CA PRO A 36 -5.07 13.33 6.88
C PRO A 36 -5.28 12.42 5.68
N ILE A 37 -5.24 11.11 5.90
CA ILE A 37 -5.52 10.11 4.87
C ILE A 37 -6.84 9.40 5.17
N SER A 38 -7.54 8.96 4.13
CA SER A 38 -8.77 8.19 4.25
C SER A 38 -8.51 6.67 4.26
N ASP A 39 -9.56 5.87 4.36
CA ASP A 39 -9.47 4.41 4.42
C ASP A 39 -9.26 3.74 3.04
N ASN A 40 -8.96 4.53 2.01
CA ASN A 40 -8.83 4.07 0.63
C ASN A 40 -7.38 3.74 0.22
N TYR A 41 -6.49 3.61 1.21
CA TYR A 41 -5.09 3.24 1.01
C TYR A 41 -4.90 1.75 1.28
N TYR A 42 -4.09 1.14 0.42
CA TYR A 42 -3.85 -0.29 0.42
C TYR A 42 -2.37 -0.59 0.23
N LYS A 43 -1.92 -1.73 0.78
CA LYS A 43 -0.56 -2.26 0.59
C LYS A 43 -0.60 -3.52 -0.26
N CYS A 44 0.32 -3.65 -1.22
CA CYS A 44 0.49 -4.88 -1.97
C CYS A 44 1.06 -5.97 -1.06
N VAL A 45 0.43 -7.15 -1.05
CA VAL A 45 0.87 -8.31 -0.24
C VAL A 45 1.45 -9.44 -1.09
N ASN A 46 1.74 -9.19 -2.37
CA ASN A 46 2.38 -10.18 -3.22
C ASN A 46 3.80 -10.50 -2.72
N VAL A 47 4.16 -11.78 -2.75
CA VAL A 47 5.53 -12.26 -2.47
C VAL A 47 6.33 -12.22 -3.77
N ARG A 48 7.42 -11.47 -3.76
CA ARG A 48 8.31 -11.30 -4.92
C ARG A 48 9.23 -12.51 -5.09
N PRO A 49 9.86 -12.70 -6.26
CA PRO A 49 10.77 -13.82 -6.51
C PRO A 49 11.97 -13.91 -5.56
N ASP A 50 12.33 -12.80 -4.91
CA ASP A 50 13.38 -12.73 -3.87
C ASP A 50 12.90 -13.17 -2.48
N GLY A 51 11.64 -13.61 -2.35
CA GLY A 51 11.02 -14.02 -1.09
C GLY A 51 10.46 -12.87 -0.24
N THR A 52 10.59 -11.61 -0.68
CA THR A 52 10.13 -10.45 0.08
C THR A 52 8.68 -10.07 -0.25
N VAL A 53 7.94 -9.57 0.73
CA VAL A 53 6.59 -9.01 0.49
C VAL A 53 6.71 -7.62 -0.14
N CYS A 54 5.91 -7.33 -1.17
CA CYS A 54 6.06 -6.11 -1.95
C CYS A 54 5.81 -4.81 -1.16
N LEU A 55 4.78 -4.77 -0.33
CA LEU A 55 4.38 -3.64 0.52
C LEU A 55 4.21 -2.28 -0.19
N ASN A 56 4.03 -2.29 -1.52
CA ASN A 56 3.83 -1.05 -2.27
C ASN A 56 2.49 -0.43 -1.90
N LEU A 57 2.50 0.87 -1.61
CA LEU A 57 1.29 1.60 -1.25
C LEU A 57 0.54 2.10 -2.49
N ARG A 58 -0.79 2.01 -2.41
CA ARG A 58 -1.71 2.32 -3.50
C ARG A 58 -2.96 3.03 -2.96
N THR A 59 -3.47 4.00 -3.71
CA THR A 59 -4.79 4.59 -3.45
C THR A 59 -5.82 4.03 -4.43
N HIS A 60 -6.96 3.55 -3.91
CA HIS A 60 -8.04 3.00 -4.75
C HIS A 60 -8.82 4.11 -5.48
N GLY A 61 -9.04 5.27 -4.84
CA GLY A 61 -9.98 6.29 -5.33
C GLY A 61 -9.70 6.81 -6.75
N HIS A 62 -8.43 6.98 -7.11
CA HIS A 62 -8.03 7.43 -8.46
C HIS A 62 -7.13 6.43 -9.17
N GLU A 63 -6.93 5.23 -8.61
CA GLU A 63 -5.88 4.32 -9.06
C GLU A 63 -4.57 5.08 -9.34
N ARG A 64 -4.22 6.01 -8.45
CA ARG A 64 -3.01 6.82 -8.57
C ARG A 64 -1.93 6.23 -7.70
N HIS A 65 -0.79 5.97 -8.32
CA HIS A 65 0.42 5.62 -7.59
C HIS A 65 0.90 6.90 -6.93
N PHE A 66 1.53 6.77 -5.76
CA PHE A 66 2.29 7.87 -5.21
C PHE A 66 3.34 8.32 -6.24
N ARG A 67 3.54 9.64 -6.37
CA ARG A 67 4.53 10.24 -7.29
C ARG A 67 5.89 9.57 -7.10
N LEU A 68 6.33 9.51 -5.84
CA LEU A 68 7.43 8.67 -5.39
C LEU A 68 6.87 7.35 -4.87
N THR A 69 7.42 6.22 -5.30
CA THR A 69 7.01 4.90 -4.83
C THR A 69 7.14 4.83 -3.31
N LYS A 70 6.03 4.97 -2.58
CA LYS A 70 5.99 4.76 -1.13
C LYS A 70 5.78 3.26 -0.88
N ARG A 71 6.63 2.69 -0.04
CA ARG A 71 6.58 1.29 0.43
C ARG A 71 6.54 1.36 1.95
N LEU A 72 5.75 0.51 2.60
CA LEU A 72 5.84 0.38 4.05
C LEU A 72 7.22 -0.19 4.43
N PRO A 73 7.78 0.20 5.59
CA PRO A 73 8.93 -0.50 6.15
C PRO A 73 8.59 -1.97 6.40
N ASP A 74 9.57 -2.85 6.24
CA ASP A 74 9.37 -4.30 6.43
C ASP A 74 9.08 -4.66 7.90
N ASP A 75 9.51 -3.82 8.86
CA ASP A 75 9.35 -4.02 10.31
C ASP A 75 8.11 -3.33 10.91
N LEU A 76 7.21 -2.78 10.09
CA LEU A 76 6.07 -2.01 10.56
C LEU A 76 4.82 -2.91 10.77
N GLU A 77 4.67 -3.45 11.98
CA GLU A 77 3.47 -4.18 12.43
C GLU A 77 2.25 -3.26 12.66
#